data_AF-A0A6G1Z2V2-F1
#
_entry.id   AF-A0A6G1Z2V2-F1
#
_cell.length_a   1.000
_cell.length_b   1.000
_cell.length_c   1.000
_cell.angle_alpha   90.00
_cell.angle_beta   90.00
_cell.angle_gamma   90.00
#
_symmetry.space_group_name_H-M   'P 1'
#
loop_
_entity.id
_entity.type
_entity.pdbx_description
1 polymer ?
#
loop_
_entity_poly.entity_id
_entity_poly.type
_entity_poly.pdbx_seq_one_letter_code
_entity_poly.pdbx_strand_id
1 'polypeptide(L)'
;MDRRAFLALAVTGGVSIAGCGISVVGDTRAATTTGESSRPLPQAISRPVPESELRQSVARDAIPAITAPVFAANWDDLEIDLGDGTYRPQLGHDDLVVGVELDGIARAYPLRILSWHEVVNDRFGDRPVLVTYCPLCQSGMVATRRVGGEEATFGVSGVLWNENLVMYDTATESLWSQLLATAIRGPATETQLELLPSTVTTWGEWREAVSETTVLLPPPLSDTVVGAVRFNYGFDLYDQWAKVWDAYPDMAPGAADGDTRLSNRELVVGVRDGTVTRAYAETRVRWAGVVNDTVGDLPVVVTTAPGYTLVAYDRRVAGEVVHFDREEDVLVGGGSRWNVQTGHALDGPHDGERLHRANEYSPMLWFAWLAFNPATEVWDA
;
A
#
# COMPACT_ATOMS: atom_id res chain seq x y z
N MET A 1 1.01 23.65 -25.87
CA MET A 1 -0.38 23.79 -25.39
C MET A 1 -0.34 23.53 -23.89
N ASP A 2 -0.81 24.50 -23.11
CA ASP A 2 -0.54 24.67 -21.69
C ASP A 2 -1.24 23.58 -20.84
N ARG A 3 -0.46 22.81 -20.06
CA ARG A 3 -0.87 21.58 -19.33
C ARG A 3 -1.48 21.87 -17.96
N ARG A 4 -2.23 22.96 -17.78
CA ARG A 4 -2.62 23.46 -16.45
C ARG A 4 -4.12 23.50 -16.23
N ALA A 5 -4.50 22.97 -15.06
CA ALA A 5 -5.77 23.09 -14.36
C ALA A 5 -6.86 22.08 -14.74
N PHE A 6 -6.97 21.02 -13.94
CA PHE A 6 -8.26 20.48 -13.53
C PHE A 6 -8.11 19.94 -12.11
N LEU A 7 -8.61 20.71 -11.14
CA LEU A 7 -9.08 20.32 -9.78
C LEU A 7 -9.00 21.56 -8.88
N ALA A 8 -10.06 22.35 -8.90
CA ALA A 8 -10.33 23.32 -7.86
C ALA A 8 -11.84 23.59 -7.81
N LEU A 9 -12.48 23.24 -6.70
CA LEU A 9 -13.71 23.89 -6.27
C LEU A 9 -13.76 23.95 -4.73
N ALA A 10 -13.51 25.17 -4.28
CA ALA A 10 -13.78 25.88 -3.02
C ALA A 10 -14.40 25.15 -1.80
N VAL A 11 -13.94 25.52 -0.60
CA VAL A 11 -14.70 26.34 0.38
C VAL A 11 -13.77 26.86 1.50
N THR A 12 -13.99 28.11 1.89
CA THR A 12 -13.32 28.88 2.95
C THR A 12 -14.07 28.81 4.29
N GLY A 13 -13.33 28.70 5.40
CA GLY A 13 -13.57 29.49 6.63
C GLY A 13 -13.81 28.74 7.95
N GLY A 14 -13.01 29.08 8.98
CA GLY A 14 -13.49 29.23 10.37
C GLY A 14 -12.91 28.31 11.45
N VAL A 15 -11.98 28.83 12.26
CA VAL A 15 -11.37 28.21 13.47
C VAL A 15 -12.15 28.58 14.74
N SER A 16 -12.22 27.69 15.75
CA SER A 16 -11.94 27.99 17.19
C SER A 16 -12.05 26.77 18.12
N ILE A 17 -11.32 26.85 19.24
CA ILE A 17 -10.74 25.79 20.09
C ILE A 17 -11.42 25.72 21.48
N ALA A 18 -11.42 24.54 22.12
CA ALA A 18 -11.16 24.23 23.55
C ALA A 18 -11.87 22.91 23.94
N GLY A 19 -11.38 21.97 24.75
CA GLY A 19 -10.20 21.86 25.60
C GLY A 19 -10.47 20.82 26.73
N CYS A 20 -9.41 20.17 27.22
CA CYS A 20 -9.31 19.28 28.40
C CYS A 20 -9.96 17.87 28.29
N GLY A 21 -9.32 16.75 28.64
CA GLY A 21 -8.07 16.50 29.36
C GLY A 21 -8.35 15.56 30.53
N ILE A 22 -8.08 14.25 30.40
CA ILE A 22 -7.99 13.31 31.53
C ILE A 22 -6.93 12.25 31.23
N SER A 23 -5.99 12.13 32.15
CA SER A 23 -4.91 11.15 32.23
C SER A 23 -5.40 9.84 32.88
N VAL A 24 -4.95 8.68 32.38
CA VAL A 24 -5.00 7.41 33.12
C VAL A 24 -3.69 6.65 32.90
N VAL A 25 -3.20 6.09 34.01
CA VAL A 25 -1.92 5.42 34.24
C VAL A 25 -2.10 3.91 34.20
N GLY A 26 -1.05 3.20 33.73
CA GLY A 26 -0.75 1.79 34.04
C GLY A 26 -1.04 0.82 32.90
N ASP A 27 -0.32 -0.27 32.69
CA ASP A 27 0.92 -0.80 33.27
C ASP A 27 1.43 -1.89 32.29
N THR A 28 2.73 -2.10 32.32
CA THR A 28 3.57 -3.01 31.54
C THR A 28 3.06 -4.43 31.25
N ARG A 29 3.25 -4.88 30.00
CA ARG A 29 3.74 -6.23 29.65
C ARG A 29 4.37 -6.22 28.26
N ALA A 30 5.70 -6.35 28.24
CA ALA A 30 6.48 -6.48 27.02
C ALA A 30 6.16 -7.81 26.31
N ALA A 31 5.54 -7.72 25.14
CA ALA A 31 5.55 -8.78 24.15
C ALA A 31 6.77 -8.56 23.25
N THR A 32 7.60 -9.59 23.14
CA THR A 32 8.82 -9.61 22.34
C THR A 32 8.46 -9.57 20.86
N THR A 33 8.45 -8.38 20.24
CA THR A 33 8.32 -8.23 18.79
C THR A 33 9.64 -8.61 18.12
N THR A 34 9.55 -9.59 17.24
CA THR A 34 10.59 -10.02 16.31
C THR A 34 10.89 -8.91 15.30
N GLY A 35 12.13 -8.39 15.33
CA GLY A 35 12.86 -7.78 14.22
C GLY A 35 12.32 -6.47 13.63
N GLU A 36 12.90 -5.34 14.07
CA GLU A 36 12.84 -4.06 13.35
C GLU A 36 13.34 -4.25 11.90
N SER A 37 12.44 -4.33 10.94
CA SER A 37 12.79 -4.35 9.52
C SER A 37 13.04 -2.91 9.04
N SER A 38 14.22 -2.37 9.31
CA SER A 38 14.70 -1.18 8.58
C SER A 38 15.13 -1.62 7.18
N ARG A 39 14.47 -1.12 6.13
CA ARG A 39 14.80 -1.48 4.73
C ARG A 39 16.03 -0.70 4.26
N PRO A 40 17.03 -1.34 3.65
CA PRO A 40 18.10 -0.62 2.96
C PRO A 40 17.50 0.28 1.88
N LEU A 41 17.59 1.59 2.08
CA LEU A 41 17.12 2.57 1.10
C LEU A 41 17.99 2.51 -0.15
N PRO A 42 17.43 2.77 -1.35
CA PRO A 42 18.23 2.93 -2.54
C PRO A 42 19.33 3.98 -2.29
N GLN A 43 20.60 3.57 -2.43
CA GLN A 43 21.76 4.38 -2.00
C GLN A 43 21.94 5.70 -2.77
N ALA A 44 21.17 5.92 -3.84
CA ALA A 44 21.37 7.03 -4.78
C ALA A 44 20.54 8.29 -4.51
N ILE A 45 19.80 8.34 -3.39
CA ILE A 45 18.84 9.43 -3.13
C ILE A 45 19.45 10.45 -2.16
N SER A 46 19.77 11.64 -2.69
CA SER A 46 20.20 12.80 -1.89
C SER A 46 19.06 13.26 -0.98
N ARG A 47 19.37 13.50 0.30
CA ARG A 47 18.42 14.01 1.30
C ARG A 47 19.03 15.23 2.02
N PRO A 48 18.23 16.29 2.27
CA PRO A 48 16.82 16.43 1.90
C PRO A 48 16.62 16.55 0.39
N VAL A 49 15.48 16.06 -0.10
CA VAL A 49 15.09 16.20 -1.51
C VAL A 49 14.87 17.70 -1.81
N PRO A 50 15.47 18.24 -2.88
CA PRO A 50 15.28 19.63 -3.28
C PRO A 50 13.81 19.95 -3.59
N GLU A 51 13.35 21.15 -3.21
CA GLU A 51 11.98 21.60 -3.54
C GLU A 51 11.70 21.62 -5.04
N SER A 52 12.72 21.79 -5.88
CA SER A 52 12.60 21.74 -7.34
C SER A 52 12.20 20.36 -7.88
N GLU A 53 12.42 19.29 -7.11
CA GLU A 53 12.00 17.93 -7.46
C GLU A 53 10.59 17.60 -6.93
N LEU A 54 10.03 18.47 -6.09
CA LEU A 54 8.71 18.31 -5.49
C LEU A 54 7.65 19.03 -6.35
N ARG A 55 6.68 18.28 -6.84
CA ARG A 55 5.59 18.81 -7.68
C ARG A 55 4.33 18.99 -6.85
N GLN A 56 3.94 20.23 -6.55
CA GLN A 56 2.61 20.50 -5.97
C GLN A 56 1.53 20.18 -7.01
N SER A 57 0.64 19.24 -6.69
CA SER A 57 -0.47 18.83 -7.56
C SER A 57 -1.79 19.46 -7.12
N VAL A 58 -2.13 19.30 -5.84
CA VAL A 58 -3.33 19.88 -5.20
C VAL A 58 -2.92 20.58 -3.90
N ALA A 59 -3.78 21.39 -3.29
CA ALA A 59 -3.46 21.97 -1.99
C ALA A 59 -3.26 20.87 -0.93
N ARG A 60 -2.48 21.16 0.12
CA ARG A 60 -2.37 20.30 1.29
C ARG A 60 -3.76 19.98 1.85
N ASP A 61 -3.98 18.72 2.22
CA ASP A 61 -5.25 18.18 2.72
C ASP A 61 -6.45 18.31 1.75
N ALA A 62 -6.24 18.67 0.47
CA ALA A 62 -7.31 18.60 -0.54
C ALA A 62 -7.76 17.15 -0.82
N ILE A 63 -6.92 16.19 -0.48
CA ILE A 63 -7.23 14.75 -0.38
C ILE A 63 -7.21 14.45 1.12
N PRO A 64 -8.37 14.36 1.79
CA PRO A 64 -8.40 14.34 3.24
C PRO A 64 -8.08 12.93 3.76
N ALA A 65 -7.15 12.82 4.70
CA ALA A 65 -6.81 11.54 5.32
C ALA A 65 -7.92 11.04 6.25
N ILE A 66 -8.07 9.72 6.35
CA ILE A 66 -8.92 9.08 7.36
C ILE A 66 -8.12 9.00 8.66
N THR A 67 -8.65 9.56 9.74
CA THR A 67 -7.95 9.65 11.03
C THR A 67 -8.65 8.90 12.17
N ALA A 68 -9.93 8.59 12.01
CA ALA A 68 -10.67 7.69 12.89
C ALA A 68 -11.42 6.65 12.05
N PRO A 69 -10.72 5.63 11.53
CA PRO A 69 -11.33 4.60 10.71
C PRO A 69 -12.31 3.75 11.52
N VAL A 70 -13.46 3.43 10.92
CA VAL A 70 -14.48 2.54 11.47
C VAL A 70 -14.58 1.31 10.58
N PHE A 71 -14.80 0.15 11.18
CA PHE A 71 -14.80 -1.14 10.49
C PHE A 71 -16.08 -1.93 10.74
N ALA A 72 -16.46 -2.77 9.79
CA ALA A 72 -17.52 -3.79 9.92
C ALA A 72 -17.09 -5.10 9.26
N ALA A 73 -17.92 -6.15 9.33
CA ALA A 73 -17.60 -7.42 8.68
C ALA A 73 -17.66 -7.35 7.13
N ASN A 74 -18.59 -6.56 6.58
CA ASN A 74 -18.78 -6.34 5.14
C ASN A 74 -19.58 -5.05 4.89
N TRP A 75 -19.93 -4.78 3.63
CA TRP A 75 -20.77 -3.65 3.22
C TRP A 75 -22.17 -4.08 2.74
N ASP A 76 -22.56 -5.35 2.92
CA ASP A 76 -23.72 -5.95 2.25
C ASP A 76 -25.05 -5.25 2.63
N ASP A 77 -25.17 -4.86 3.91
CA ASP A 77 -26.33 -4.15 4.48
C ASP A 77 -26.01 -2.70 4.87
N LEU A 78 -24.98 -2.10 4.27
CA LEU A 78 -24.52 -0.77 4.65
C LEU A 78 -25.47 0.33 4.15
N GLU A 79 -26.10 1.02 5.10
CA GLU A 79 -26.92 2.21 4.85
C GLU A 79 -26.32 3.43 5.55
N ILE A 80 -26.09 4.49 4.77
CA ILE A 80 -25.57 5.76 5.27
C ILE A 80 -26.63 6.83 5.03
N ASP A 81 -27.15 7.40 6.12
CA ASP A 81 -28.03 8.56 6.05
C ASP A 81 -27.20 9.82 5.70
N LEU A 82 -27.55 10.46 4.60
CA LEU A 82 -26.93 11.70 4.14
C LEU A 82 -27.74 12.95 4.55
N GLY A 83 -28.90 12.77 5.18
CA GLY A 83 -29.85 13.82 5.57
C GLY A 83 -30.86 14.17 4.46
N ASP A 84 -30.45 14.15 3.19
CA ASP A 84 -31.31 14.36 2.01
C ASP A 84 -31.59 13.05 1.23
N GLY A 85 -31.08 11.92 1.71
CA GLY A 85 -31.26 10.61 1.13
C GLY A 85 -30.42 9.54 1.83
N THR A 86 -30.53 8.30 1.35
CA THR A 86 -29.75 7.17 1.87
C THR A 86 -28.76 6.72 0.80
N TYR A 87 -27.49 6.64 1.18
CA TYR A 87 -26.42 6.09 0.37
C TYR A 87 -26.16 4.63 0.76
N ARG A 88 -26.05 3.75 -0.24
CA ARG A 88 -25.91 2.30 -0.09
C ARG A 88 -24.72 1.81 -0.90
N PRO A 89 -23.49 2.07 -0.45
CA PRO A 89 -22.30 1.58 -1.14
C PRO A 89 -22.24 0.06 -1.08
N GLN A 90 -21.66 -0.56 -2.11
CA GLN A 90 -21.40 -1.99 -2.14
C GLN A 90 -19.92 -2.23 -2.40
N LEU A 91 -19.41 -3.30 -1.79
CA LEU A 91 -18.08 -3.83 -2.04
C LEU A 91 -18.24 -5.25 -2.61
N GLY A 92 -18.04 -5.37 -3.91
CA GLY A 92 -18.16 -6.62 -4.65
C GLY A 92 -16.97 -7.55 -4.40
N HIS A 93 -17.13 -8.80 -4.85
CA HIS A 93 -16.12 -9.85 -4.73
C HIS A 93 -14.77 -9.44 -5.33
N ASP A 94 -14.80 -8.81 -6.51
CA ASP A 94 -13.59 -8.47 -7.29
C ASP A 94 -12.99 -7.10 -6.92
N ASP A 95 -13.58 -6.39 -5.96
CA ASP A 95 -13.04 -5.11 -5.54
C ASP A 95 -11.72 -5.28 -4.80
N LEU A 96 -10.71 -4.53 -5.21
CA LEU A 96 -9.39 -4.61 -4.60
C LEU A 96 -9.38 -4.00 -3.18
N VAL A 97 -8.65 -4.66 -2.30
CA VAL A 97 -8.38 -4.23 -0.92
C VAL A 97 -6.89 -4.34 -0.63
N VAL A 98 -6.37 -3.47 0.23
CA VAL A 98 -5.14 -3.77 0.98
C VAL A 98 -5.57 -4.59 2.20
N GLY A 99 -5.14 -5.84 2.29
CA GLY A 99 -5.30 -6.70 3.45
C GLY A 99 -4.11 -6.59 4.39
N VAL A 100 -4.38 -6.47 5.69
CA VAL A 100 -3.38 -6.37 6.76
C VAL A 100 -3.78 -7.30 7.88
N GLU A 101 -2.87 -8.19 8.30
CA GLU A 101 -3.04 -9.05 9.46
C GLU A 101 -1.86 -8.84 10.40
N LEU A 102 -2.15 -8.38 11.62
CA LEU A 102 -1.16 -8.09 12.65
C LEU A 102 -1.69 -8.55 14.00
N ASP A 103 -0.91 -9.37 14.70
CA ASP A 103 -1.18 -9.80 16.07
C ASP A 103 -2.61 -10.37 16.26
N GLY A 104 -3.10 -11.14 15.28
CA GLY A 104 -4.43 -11.76 15.29
C GLY A 104 -5.59 -10.83 14.93
N ILE A 105 -5.32 -9.58 14.56
CA ILE A 105 -6.32 -8.65 14.03
C ILE A 105 -6.13 -8.54 12.52
N ALA A 106 -7.17 -8.86 11.75
CA ALA A 106 -7.16 -8.75 10.30
C ALA A 106 -8.11 -7.66 9.81
N ARG A 107 -7.61 -6.76 8.97
CA ARG A 107 -8.42 -5.70 8.35
C ARG A 107 -8.18 -5.56 6.85
N ALA A 108 -9.22 -5.18 6.14
CA ALA A 108 -9.19 -4.84 4.73
C ALA A 108 -9.48 -3.35 4.52
N TYR A 109 -8.72 -2.71 3.63
CA TYR A 109 -8.86 -1.31 3.25
C TYR A 109 -9.18 -1.24 1.75
N PRO A 110 -10.45 -1.03 1.36
CA PRO A 110 -10.84 -1.01 -0.03
C PRO A 110 -10.13 0.08 -0.82
N LEU A 111 -9.63 -0.25 -2.01
CA LEU A 111 -9.07 0.74 -2.92
C LEU A 111 -10.12 1.74 -3.37
N ARG A 112 -11.40 1.36 -3.35
CA ARG A 112 -12.55 2.27 -3.50
C ARG A 112 -12.59 3.40 -2.48
N ILE A 113 -11.94 3.25 -1.32
CA ILE A 113 -11.74 4.32 -0.35
C ILE A 113 -10.34 4.92 -0.52
N LEU A 114 -9.31 4.08 -0.59
CA LEU A 114 -7.93 4.55 -0.60
C LEU A 114 -7.59 5.39 -1.83
N SER A 115 -8.23 5.19 -2.99
CA SER A 115 -8.05 6.06 -4.16
C SER A 115 -8.57 7.48 -3.95
N TRP A 116 -9.47 7.71 -2.98
CA TRP A 116 -10.00 9.05 -2.64
C TRP A 116 -9.30 9.70 -1.45
N HIS A 117 -8.70 8.90 -0.57
CA HIS A 117 -8.18 9.38 0.71
C HIS A 117 -6.67 9.19 0.87
N GLU A 118 -6.10 8.22 0.17
CA GLU A 118 -4.67 7.87 0.06
C GLU A 118 -3.94 7.51 1.38
N VAL A 119 -4.44 7.96 2.53
CA VAL A 119 -3.85 7.82 3.86
C VAL A 119 -4.94 7.47 4.89
N VAL A 120 -4.70 6.41 5.65
CA VAL A 120 -5.51 5.99 6.81
C VAL A 120 -4.59 5.87 8.02
N ASN A 121 -4.89 6.61 9.08
CA ASN A 121 -4.25 6.48 10.39
C ASN A 121 -5.08 5.52 11.23
N ASP A 122 -4.58 4.31 11.41
CA ASP A 122 -5.27 3.23 12.09
C ASP A 122 -4.48 2.73 13.32
N ARG A 123 -5.03 1.71 13.98
CA ARG A 123 -4.50 1.04 15.15
C ARG A 123 -4.93 -0.44 15.19
N PHE A 124 -3.94 -1.32 15.37
CA PHE A 124 -4.13 -2.76 15.64
C PHE A 124 -3.74 -3.01 17.10
N GLY A 125 -4.72 -3.16 17.98
CA GLY A 125 -4.48 -3.21 19.44
C GLY A 125 -3.85 -1.91 19.92
N ASP A 126 -2.61 -1.95 20.43
CA ASP A 126 -1.85 -0.76 20.82
C ASP A 126 -0.88 -0.25 19.74
N ARG A 127 -0.75 -0.97 18.62
CA ARG A 127 0.19 -0.61 17.55
C ARG A 127 -0.44 0.46 16.65
N PRO A 128 0.15 1.67 16.54
CA PRO A 128 -0.34 2.68 15.62
C PRO A 128 0.15 2.35 14.20
N VAL A 129 -0.78 2.22 13.27
CA VAL A 129 -0.52 1.74 11.90
C VAL A 129 -0.90 2.82 10.90
N LEU A 130 -0.03 3.05 9.91
CA LEU A 130 -0.30 3.85 8.72
C LEU A 130 -0.61 2.91 7.57
N VAL A 131 -1.74 3.12 6.88
CA VAL A 131 -2.06 2.44 5.63
C VAL A 131 -2.18 3.48 4.54
N THR A 132 -1.47 3.29 3.43
CA THR A 132 -1.50 4.22 2.30
C THR A 132 -1.66 3.51 0.97
N TYR A 133 -2.19 4.24 0.00
CA TYR A 133 -2.23 3.83 -1.39
C TYR A 133 -2.00 5.03 -2.29
N CYS A 134 -1.05 4.92 -3.21
CA CYS A 134 -0.88 5.90 -4.28
C CYS A 134 -1.58 5.37 -5.54
N PRO A 135 -2.73 5.94 -5.94
CA PRO A 135 -3.46 5.48 -7.12
C PRO A 135 -2.63 5.64 -8.40
N LEU A 136 -1.81 6.69 -8.51
CA LEU A 136 -0.96 6.92 -9.69
C LEU A 136 0.06 5.79 -9.90
N CYS A 137 0.64 5.28 -8.81
CA CYS A 137 1.67 4.25 -8.86
C CYS A 137 1.12 2.83 -8.71
N GLN A 138 -0.16 2.68 -8.34
CA GLN A 138 -0.75 1.44 -7.81
C GLN A 138 0.06 0.83 -6.66
N SER A 139 0.60 1.66 -5.77
CA SER A 139 1.46 1.20 -4.67
C SER A 139 0.77 1.32 -3.32
N GLY A 140 0.65 0.20 -2.61
CA GLY A 140 0.23 0.14 -1.21
C GLY A 140 1.44 0.13 -0.27
N MET A 141 1.36 0.86 0.85
CA MET A 141 2.38 0.83 1.89
C MET A 141 1.71 0.83 3.26
N VAL A 142 2.15 -0.10 4.11
CA VAL A 142 1.71 -0.19 5.51
C VAL A 142 2.92 -0.11 6.41
N ALA A 143 2.87 0.72 7.45
CA ALA A 143 3.98 0.94 8.36
C ALA A 143 3.49 1.23 9.78
N THR A 144 4.36 1.15 10.78
CA THR A 144 4.09 1.79 12.07
C THR A 144 4.20 3.30 11.91
N ARG A 145 3.22 4.05 12.41
CA ARG A 145 3.25 5.52 12.39
C ARG A 145 3.98 6.08 13.60
N ARG A 146 5.25 5.71 13.76
CA ARG A 146 6.12 6.24 14.82
C ARG A 146 7.22 7.12 14.25
N VAL A 147 7.32 8.34 14.75
CA VAL A 147 8.37 9.32 14.39
C VAL A 147 9.17 9.63 15.64
N GLY A 148 10.45 9.23 15.66
CA GLY A 148 11.27 9.36 16.87
C GLY A 148 10.77 8.53 18.05
N GLY A 149 10.10 7.40 17.80
CA GLY A 149 9.50 6.52 18.81
C GLY A 149 8.09 6.93 19.25
N GLU A 150 7.66 8.16 18.98
CA GLU A 150 6.34 8.67 19.34
C GLU A 150 5.31 8.41 18.24
N GLU A 151 4.06 8.21 18.65
CA GLU A 151 2.95 8.06 17.71
C GLU A 151 2.73 9.36 16.93
N ALA A 152 2.63 9.26 15.59
CA ALA A 152 2.39 10.38 14.70
C ALA A 152 1.09 10.21 13.91
N THR A 153 0.47 11.33 13.55
CA THR A 153 -0.65 11.38 12.61
C THR A 153 -0.17 11.93 11.28
N PHE A 154 -0.48 11.21 10.20
CA PHE A 154 -0.10 11.54 8.84
C PHE A 154 -1.29 12.12 8.04
N GLY A 155 -0.98 13.06 7.14
CA GLY A 155 -1.90 13.62 6.18
C GLY A 155 -1.32 13.62 4.76
N VAL A 156 -2.14 14.03 3.79
CA VAL A 156 -1.74 14.13 2.38
C VAL A 156 -1.24 15.54 2.09
N SER A 157 0.01 15.66 1.66
CA SER A 157 0.64 16.98 1.43
C SER A 157 0.15 17.68 0.16
N GLY A 158 -0.46 16.93 -0.76
CA GLY A 158 -0.79 17.39 -2.12
C GLY A 158 0.44 17.52 -3.04
N VAL A 159 1.62 17.11 -2.57
CA VAL A 159 2.89 17.09 -3.30
C VAL A 159 3.16 15.68 -3.84
N LEU A 160 3.82 15.62 -4.99
CA LEU A 160 4.35 14.41 -5.58
C LEU A 160 5.87 14.50 -5.72
N TRP A 161 6.55 13.38 -5.56
CA TRP A 161 7.97 13.22 -5.89
C TRP A 161 8.12 11.93 -6.67
N ASN A 162 8.72 12.01 -7.87
CA ASN A 162 8.73 10.92 -8.84
C ASN A 162 7.31 10.35 -9.12
N GLU A 163 6.32 11.25 -9.25
CA GLU A 163 4.90 10.91 -9.42
C GLU A 163 4.27 10.09 -8.28
N ASN A 164 5.01 9.83 -7.20
CA ASN A 164 4.53 9.12 -6.02
C ASN A 164 4.06 10.07 -4.92
N LEU A 165 3.08 9.60 -4.14
CA LEU A 165 2.52 10.29 -2.99
C LEU A 165 3.60 10.75 -2.01
N VAL A 166 3.57 12.04 -1.68
CA VAL A 166 4.28 12.59 -0.53
C VAL A 166 3.28 12.87 0.59
N MET A 167 3.52 12.29 1.74
CA MET A 167 2.73 12.52 2.96
C MET A 167 3.40 13.60 3.81
N TYR A 168 2.70 14.09 4.82
CA TYR A 168 3.34 14.81 5.92
C TYR A 168 2.93 14.23 7.26
N ASP A 169 3.76 14.38 8.30
CA ASP A 169 3.37 14.12 9.67
C ASP A 169 3.07 15.43 10.41
N THR A 170 2.05 15.42 11.25
CA THR A 170 1.61 16.60 12.02
C THR A 170 2.55 16.99 13.15
N ALA A 171 3.42 16.08 13.60
CA ALA A 171 4.29 16.31 14.76
C ALA A 171 5.52 17.15 14.41
N THR A 172 6.12 16.88 13.25
CA THR A 172 7.36 17.52 12.79
C THR A 172 7.16 18.32 11.51
N GLU A 173 6.00 18.20 10.86
CA GLU A 173 5.70 18.84 9.56
C GLU A 173 6.70 18.42 8.46
N SER A 174 7.31 17.23 8.61
CA SER A 174 8.22 16.68 7.61
C SER A 174 7.43 16.08 6.46
N LEU A 175 8.03 16.10 5.27
CA LEU A 175 7.53 15.42 4.09
C LEU A 175 8.13 14.02 4.00
N TRP A 176 7.27 13.04 3.71
CA TRP A 176 7.61 11.62 3.67
C TRP A 176 7.29 11.03 2.30
N SER A 177 8.24 10.33 1.70
CA SER A 177 7.99 9.51 0.52
C SER A 177 7.16 8.29 0.93
N GLN A 178 6.02 8.07 0.27
CA GLN A 178 5.17 6.91 0.53
C GLN A 178 5.89 5.60 0.21
N LEU A 179 6.49 5.49 -0.98
CA LEU A 179 7.19 4.27 -1.37
C LEU A 179 8.36 3.95 -0.44
N LEU A 180 9.21 4.93 -0.14
CA LEU A 180 10.40 4.70 0.71
C LEU A 180 10.08 4.62 2.20
N ALA A 181 8.85 4.99 2.60
CA ALA A 181 8.43 5.19 3.98
C ALA A 181 9.45 6.03 4.79
N THR A 182 10.02 7.05 4.16
CA THR A 182 11.16 7.81 4.69
C THR A 182 10.89 9.29 4.59
N ALA A 183 11.25 10.03 5.64
CA ALA A 183 11.24 11.48 5.63
C ALA A 183 12.30 11.99 4.63
N ILE A 184 11.82 12.66 3.60
CA ILE A 184 12.64 13.19 2.51
C ILE A 184 12.97 14.66 2.71
N ARG A 185 12.23 15.36 3.58
CA ARG A 185 12.44 16.79 3.87
C ARG A 185 11.80 17.19 5.19
N GLY A 186 12.44 18.09 5.93
CA GLY A 186 11.93 18.59 7.22
C GLY A 186 12.70 18.04 8.42
N PRO A 187 12.27 18.32 9.67
CA PRO A 187 13.03 17.96 10.87
C PRO A 187 13.29 16.46 11.05
N ALA A 188 12.44 15.59 10.50
CA ALA A 188 12.59 14.15 10.59
C ALA A 188 13.41 13.54 9.44
N THR A 189 13.98 14.34 8.53
CA THR A 189 14.70 13.84 7.32
C THR A 189 15.64 12.67 7.66
N GLU A 190 15.68 11.68 6.77
CA GLU A 190 16.41 10.40 6.91
C GLU A 190 15.77 9.37 7.86
N THR A 191 14.80 9.75 8.68
CA THR A 191 14.02 8.80 9.47
C THR A 191 13.17 7.93 8.55
N GLN A 192 13.21 6.62 8.77
CA GLN A 192 12.40 5.63 8.07
C GLN A 192 11.35 5.05 9.03
N LEU A 193 10.13 4.87 8.54
CA LEU A 193 9.06 4.16 9.25
C LEU A 193 9.30 2.65 9.14
N GLU A 194 8.98 1.92 10.22
CA GLU A 194 9.03 0.47 10.22
C GLU A 194 7.88 -0.08 9.37
N LEU A 195 8.23 -0.82 8.31
CA LEU A 195 7.24 -1.33 7.37
C LEU A 195 6.61 -2.63 7.88
N LEU A 196 5.31 -2.76 7.63
CA LEU A 196 4.49 -3.88 8.07
C LEU A 196 4.03 -4.69 6.86
N PRO A 197 3.87 -6.03 7.00
CA PRO A 197 3.35 -6.86 5.94
C PRO A 197 1.93 -6.47 5.56
N SER A 198 1.67 -6.38 4.26
CA SER A 198 0.34 -6.20 3.70
C SER A 198 0.24 -6.94 2.37
N THR A 199 -0.96 -7.08 1.83
CA THR A 199 -1.12 -7.59 0.48
C THR A 199 -2.30 -6.94 -0.22
N VAL A 200 -2.15 -6.65 -1.52
CA VAL A 200 -3.28 -6.22 -2.35
C VAL A 200 -3.95 -7.49 -2.90
N THR A 201 -5.27 -7.53 -2.91
CA THR A 201 -6.06 -8.66 -3.46
C THR A 201 -7.51 -8.25 -3.63
N THR A 202 -8.34 -9.11 -4.17
CA THR A 202 -9.79 -8.90 -4.19
C THR A 202 -10.40 -9.15 -2.81
N TRP A 203 -11.52 -8.49 -2.54
CA TRP A 203 -12.24 -8.62 -1.28
C TRP A 203 -12.74 -10.05 -1.04
N GLY A 204 -13.21 -10.73 -2.08
CA GLY A 204 -13.65 -12.13 -2.00
C GLY A 204 -12.55 -13.05 -1.51
N GLU A 205 -11.40 -13.01 -2.18
CA GLU A 205 -10.23 -13.83 -1.88
C GLU A 205 -9.68 -13.55 -0.49
N TRP A 206 -9.66 -12.27 -0.08
CA TRP A 206 -9.26 -11.92 1.26
C TRP A 206 -10.17 -12.53 2.33
N ARG A 207 -11.50 -12.51 2.14
CA ARG A 207 -12.45 -13.11 3.09
C ARG A 207 -12.36 -14.63 3.14
N GLU A 208 -12.09 -15.27 2.01
CA GLU A 208 -11.90 -16.71 1.94
C GLU A 208 -10.63 -17.14 2.66
N ALA A 209 -9.54 -16.38 2.48
CA ALA A 209 -8.27 -16.65 3.14
C ALA A 209 -8.25 -16.25 4.62
N VAL A 210 -9.02 -15.24 5.02
CA VAL A 210 -9.00 -14.64 6.37
C VAL A 210 -10.43 -14.44 6.89
N SER A 211 -10.99 -15.48 7.52
CA SER A 211 -12.42 -15.51 7.89
C SER A 211 -12.83 -14.50 8.96
N GLU A 212 -11.94 -14.21 9.93
CA GLU A 212 -12.18 -13.24 11.01
C GLU A 212 -11.57 -11.88 10.66
N THR A 213 -12.07 -11.27 9.57
CA THR A 213 -11.60 -9.96 9.10
C THR A 213 -12.69 -8.88 9.16
N THR A 214 -12.28 -7.63 9.33
CA THR A 214 -13.16 -6.47 9.20
C THR A 214 -12.71 -5.55 8.08
N VAL A 215 -13.63 -4.90 7.39
CA VAL A 215 -13.35 -3.98 6.29
C VAL A 215 -13.67 -2.54 6.68
N LEU A 216 -12.81 -1.61 6.23
CA LEU A 216 -12.98 -0.17 6.45
C LEU A 216 -14.32 0.30 5.87
N LEU A 217 -15.07 1.08 6.65
CA LEU A 217 -16.30 1.72 6.23
C LEU A 217 -16.01 3.07 5.58
N PRO A 218 -16.77 3.47 4.55
CA PRO A 218 -16.58 4.76 3.91
C PRO A 218 -17.03 5.91 4.82
N PRO A 219 -16.45 7.11 4.69
CA PRO A 219 -17.00 8.33 5.25
C PRO A 219 -18.49 8.53 4.87
N PRO A 220 -19.31 9.11 5.77
CA PRO A 220 -18.92 9.76 7.02
C PRO A 220 -18.77 8.82 8.22
N LEU A 221 -18.92 7.49 8.07
CA LEU A 221 -18.77 6.57 9.20
C LEU A 221 -17.34 6.52 9.72
N SER A 222 -16.37 6.45 8.81
CA SER A 222 -14.96 6.69 9.14
C SER A 222 -14.72 8.20 9.14
N ASP A 223 -14.52 8.78 10.32
CA ASP A 223 -14.40 10.23 10.46
C ASP A 223 -13.13 10.73 9.76
N THR A 224 -13.33 11.75 8.94
CA THR A 224 -12.33 12.38 8.08
C THR A 224 -12.09 13.77 8.62
N VAL A 225 -10.85 14.28 8.52
CA VAL A 225 -10.57 15.69 8.88
C VAL A 225 -11.20 16.63 7.83
N VAL A 226 -12.46 17.01 8.10
CA VAL A 226 -13.28 18.18 7.69
C VAL A 226 -13.56 18.46 6.20
N GLY A 227 -14.85 18.52 5.84
CA GLY A 227 -15.38 19.17 4.63
C GLY A 227 -16.75 18.65 4.18
N ALA A 228 -17.50 19.42 3.38
CA ALA A 228 -18.76 18.97 2.77
C ALA A 228 -18.57 18.01 1.57
N VAL A 229 -17.32 17.62 1.30
CA VAL A 229 -16.97 16.78 0.16
C VAL A 229 -17.40 15.36 0.46
N ARG A 230 -18.43 14.91 -0.25
CA ARG A 230 -18.92 13.53 -0.19
C ARG A 230 -18.47 12.84 -1.48
N PHE A 231 -17.65 11.80 -1.34
CA PHE A 231 -17.24 10.98 -2.48
C PHE A 231 -18.21 9.82 -2.69
N ASN A 232 -18.28 9.34 -3.92
CA ASN A 232 -19.06 8.16 -4.24
C ASN A 232 -18.17 6.93 -4.26
N TYR A 233 -18.06 6.27 -3.11
CA TYR A 233 -17.30 5.04 -2.90
C TYR A 233 -17.90 3.79 -3.57
N GLY A 234 -19.00 3.95 -4.32
CA GLY A 234 -19.53 2.92 -5.21
C GLY A 234 -18.80 2.89 -6.56
N PHE A 235 -17.86 3.81 -6.76
CA PHE A 235 -17.10 3.97 -8.00
C PHE A 235 -15.61 3.85 -7.69
N ASP A 236 -14.91 3.05 -8.49
CA ASP A 236 -13.46 3.05 -8.48
C ASP A 236 -12.94 4.27 -9.27
N LEU A 237 -12.39 5.23 -8.54
CA LEU A 237 -11.83 6.45 -9.11
C LEU A 237 -10.66 6.15 -10.06
N TYR A 238 -9.84 5.15 -9.73
CA TYR A 238 -8.69 4.81 -10.55
C TYR A 238 -9.12 4.21 -11.89
N ASP A 239 -10.10 3.30 -11.90
CA ASP A 239 -10.65 2.73 -13.13
C ASP A 239 -11.15 3.82 -14.10
N GLN A 240 -11.78 4.88 -13.58
CA GLN A 240 -12.21 6.01 -14.40
C GLN A 240 -11.03 6.76 -15.02
N TRP A 241 -9.98 7.03 -14.23
CA TRP A 241 -8.77 7.67 -14.74
C TRP A 241 -8.02 6.80 -15.73
N ALA A 242 -7.96 5.49 -15.48
CA ALA A 242 -7.34 4.54 -16.40
C ALA A 242 -8.01 4.60 -17.77
N LYS A 243 -9.35 4.63 -17.83
CA LYS A 243 -10.10 4.80 -19.09
C LYS A 243 -9.77 6.13 -19.79
N VAL A 244 -9.62 7.22 -19.04
CA VAL A 244 -9.22 8.51 -19.60
C VAL A 244 -7.79 8.44 -20.15
N TRP A 245 -6.86 7.83 -19.44
CA TRP A 245 -5.46 7.69 -19.86
C TRP A 245 -5.29 6.75 -21.04
N ASP A 246 -6.13 5.72 -21.16
CA ASP A 246 -6.14 4.83 -22.31
C ASP A 246 -6.67 5.56 -23.56
N ALA A 247 -7.65 6.46 -23.39
CA ALA A 247 -8.14 7.33 -24.46
C ALA A 247 -7.16 8.47 -24.82
N TYR A 248 -6.39 8.96 -23.84
CA TYR A 248 -5.45 10.06 -23.98
C TYR A 248 -4.07 9.73 -23.37
N PRO A 249 -3.26 8.87 -24.01
CA PRO A 249 -1.99 8.40 -23.46
C PRO A 249 -0.99 9.52 -23.13
N ASP A 250 -1.01 10.61 -23.89
CA ASP A 250 -0.15 11.79 -23.66
C ASP A 250 -0.45 12.53 -22.35
N MET A 251 -1.60 12.24 -21.72
CA MET A 251 -2.01 12.77 -20.42
C MET A 251 -1.78 11.78 -19.28
N ALA A 252 -1.36 10.54 -19.58
CA ALA A 252 -1.11 9.54 -18.56
C ALA A 252 0.14 9.93 -17.73
N PRO A 253 0.06 9.88 -16.40
CA PRO A 253 1.24 10.04 -15.55
C PRO A 253 2.19 8.85 -15.72
N GLY A 254 3.44 9.04 -15.31
CA GLY A 254 4.40 7.94 -15.22
C GLY A 254 5.19 7.66 -16.49
N ALA A 255 5.81 8.69 -17.07
CA ALA A 255 6.83 8.46 -18.11
C ALA A 255 8.07 7.79 -17.47
N ALA A 256 8.57 6.72 -18.08
CA ALA A 256 9.81 6.04 -17.65
C ALA A 256 11.08 6.67 -18.26
N ASP A 257 11.08 7.98 -18.52
CA ASP A 257 12.20 8.75 -19.09
C ASP A 257 12.87 8.12 -20.35
N GLY A 258 12.05 7.48 -21.19
CA GLY A 258 12.53 6.83 -22.42
C GLY A 258 13.02 5.39 -22.25
N ASP A 259 12.87 4.80 -21.06
CA ASP A 259 13.05 3.36 -20.85
C ASP A 259 12.03 2.56 -21.68
N THR A 260 12.51 1.51 -22.35
CA THR A 260 11.72 0.68 -23.28
C THR A 260 11.65 -0.78 -22.87
N ARG A 261 12.15 -1.15 -21.68
CA ARG A 261 12.22 -2.56 -21.24
C ARG A 261 10.84 -3.14 -20.97
N LEU A 262 9.92 -2.33 -20.46
CA LEU A 262 8.52 -2.65 -20.20
C LEU A 262 7.63 -1.45 -20.55
N SER A 263 6.33 -1.68 -20.71
CA SER A 263 5.35 -0.59 -20.75
C SER A 263 5.42 0.21 -19.44
N ASN A 264 5.33 1.53 -19.50
CA ASN A 264 5.31 2.40 -18.32
C ASN A 264 4.30 1.94 -17.26
N ARG A 265 3.15 1.43 -17.71
CA ARG A 265 2.03 0.96 -16.89
C ARG A 265 1.97 -0.56 -16.77
N GLU A 266 3.06 -1.27 -17.06
CA GLU A 266 3.18 -2.68 -16.70
C GLU A 266 3.22 -2.80 -15.17
N LEU A 267 2.39 -3.65 -14.59
CA LEU A 267 2.47 -3.95 -13.16
C LEU A 267 3.70 -4.83 -12.91
N VAL A 268 4.50 -4.48 -11.91
CA VAL A 268 5.69 -5.25 -11.53
C VAL A 268 5.73 -5.49 -10.03
N VAL A 269 6.37 -6.58 -9.62
CA VAL A 269 6.85 -6.76 -8.25
C VAL A 269 8.38 -6.71 -8.28
N GLY A 270 8.94 -5.86 -7.42
CA GLY A 270 10.38 -5.72 -7.28
C GLY A 270 10.92 -6.51 -6.10
N VAL A 271 11.99 -7.26 -6.32
CA VAL A 271 12.76 -7.96 -5.28
C VAL A 271 14.17 -7.35 -5.23
N ARG A 272 14.69 -7.16 -4.02
CA ARG A 272 16.04 -6.65 -3.78
C ARG A 272 16.77 -7.59 -2.83
N ASP A 273 18.04 -7.84 -3.13
CA ASP A 273 19.00 -8.41 -2.18
C ASP A 273 20.35 -7.72 -2.34
N GLY A 274 20.80 -7.05 -1.29
CA GLY A 274 21.98 -6.18 -1.33
C GLY A 274 21.90 -5.12 -2.44
N THR A 275 22.81 -5.20 -3.41
CA THR A 275 22.86 -4.30 -4.57
C THR A 275 22.10 -4.82 -5.78
N VAL A 276 21.61 -6.06 -5.74
CA VAL A 276 20.88 -6.69 -6.85
C VAL A 276 19.40 -6.36 -6.70
N THR A 277 18.82 -5.80 -7.75
CA THR A 277 17.39 -5.52 -7.83
C THR A 277 16.83 -6.14 -9.10
N ARG A 278 15.74 -6.91 -8.98
CA ARG A 278 15.05 -7.52 -10.12
C ARG A 278 13.56 -7.22 -10.06
N ALA A 279 13.01 -6.83 -11.20
CA ALA A 279 11.58 -6.62 -11.40
C ALA A 279 10.99 -7.79 -12.17
N TYR A 280 9.85 -8.27 -11.70
CA TYR A 280 9.07 -9.31 -12.35
C TYR A 280 7.79 -8.68 -12.89
N ALA A 281 7.65 -8.68 -14.21
CA ALA A 281 6.48 -8.14 -14.90
C ALA A 281 5.29 -9.08 -14.79
N GLU A 282 4.12 -8.53 -14.50
CA GLU A 282 2.89 -9.28 -14.28
C GLU A 282 2.55 -10.16 -15.48
N THR A 283 2.63 -9.60 -16.69
CA THR A 283 2.35 -10.34 -17.92
C THR A 283 3.28 -11.53 -18.13
N ARG A 284 4.57 -11.39 -17.79
CA ARG A 284 5.58 -12.46 -17.93
C ARG A 284 5.39 -13.54 -16.87
N VAL A 285 5.18 -13.14 -15.61
CA VAL A 285 4.95 -14.08 -14.51
C VAL A 285 3.65 -14.84 -14.72
N ARG A 286 2.58 -14.18 -15.17
CA ARG A 286 1.30 -14.82 -15.50
C ARG A 286 1.48 -15.90 -16.57
N TRP A 287 2.25 -15.60 -17.62
CA TRP A 287 2.55 -16.56 -18.68
C TRP A 287 3.36 -17.77 -18.18
N ALA A 288 4.33 -17.53 -17.29
CA ALA A 288 5.12 -18.60 -16.68
C ALA A 288 4.34 -19.42 -15.65
N GLY A 289 3.29 -18.85 -15.04
CA GLY A 289 2.48 -19.47 -13.99
C GLY A 289 3.14 -19.40 -12.62
N VAL A 290 4.38 -19.86 -12.48
CA VAL A 290 5.21 -19.77 -11.27
C VAL A 290 6.68 -19.65 -11.65
N VAL A 291 7.40 -18.76 -10.97
CA VAL A 291 8.81 -18.47 -11.24
C VAL A 291 9.63 -18.82 -10.00
N ASN A 292 10.48 -19.84 -10.11
CA ASN A 292 11.47 -20.16 -9.09
C ASN A 292 12.82 -19.55 -9.50
N ASP A 293 13.25 -18.50 -8.83
CA ASP A 293 14.41 -17.70 -9.20
C ASP A 293 15.33 -17.46 -7.99
N THR A 294 16.41 -16.72 -8.19
CA THR A 294 17.33 -16.22 -7.15
C THR A 294 17.79 -14.80 -7.51
N VAL A 295 17.57 -13.86 -6.60
CA VAL A 295 17.98 -12.46 -6.70
C VAL A 295 19.10 -12.23 -5.70
N GLY A 296 20.32 -11.97 -6.17
CA GLY A 296 21.50 -12.01 -5.29
C GLY A 296 21.66 -13.39 -4.67
N ASP A 297 21.60 -13.47 -3.34
CA ASP A 297 21.59 -14.68 -2.53
C ASP A 297 20.18 -15.04 -2.02
N LEU A 298 19.14 -14.27 -2.36
CA LEU A 298 17.75 -14.51 -1.97
C LEU A 298 17.04 -15.42 -2.98
N PRO A 299 16.76 -16.70 -2.66
CA PRO A 299 15.96 -17.57 -3.48
C PRO A 299 14.49 -17.16 -3.36
N VAL A 300 13.83 -16.95 -4.50
CA VAL A 300 12.46 -16.44 -4.52
C VAL A 300 11.54 -17.31 -5.34
N VAL A 301 10.30 -17.42 -4.90
CA VAL A 301 9.18 -17.84 -5.74
C VAL A 301 8.29 -16.64 -6.03
N VAL A 302 8.01 -16.38 -7.31
CA VAL A 302 7.17 -15.29 -7.78
C VAL A 302 6.01 -15.84 -8.61
N THR A 303 4.80 -15.38 -8.33
CA THR A 303 3.61 -15.78 -9.08
C THR A 303 2.53 -14.70 -9.03
N THR A 304 1.43 -14.91 -9.73
CA THR A 304 0.21 -14.09 -9.66
C THR A 304 -0.81 -14.76 -8.75
N ALA A 305 -1.32 -14.01 -7.79
CA ALA A 305 -2.52 -14.36 -7.06
C ALA A 305 -3.78 -13.88 -7.81
N PRO A 306 -4.98 -14.33 -7.40
CA PRO A 306 -6.25 -13.80 -7.89
C PRO A 306 -6.33 -12.27 -7.89
N GLY A 307 -7.08 -11.72 -8.84
CA GLY A 307 -7.11 -10.26 -9.10
C GLY A 307 -5.84 -9.73 -9.77
N TYR A 308 -4.99 -10.62 -10.31
CA TYR A 308 -3.74 -10.28 -11.02
C TYR A 308 -2.69 -9.58 -10.15
N THR A 309 -2.74 -9.80 -8.83
CA THR A 309 -1.73 -9.24 -7.93
C THR A 309 -0.49 -10.12 -7.95
N LEU A 310 0.69 -9.51 -8.11
CA LEU A 310 1.95 -10.21 -8.00
C LEU A 310 2.32 -10.46 -6.53
N VAL A 311 2.81 -11.67 -6.26
CA VAL A 311 3.33 -12.07 -4.96
C VAL A 311 4.73 -12.65 -5.11
N ALA A 312 5.61 -12.34 -4.16
CA ALA A 312 6.95 -12.90 -4.08
C ALA A 312 7.25 -13.37 -2.66
N TYR A 313 7.79 -14.58 -2.52
CA TYR A 313 8.17 -15.16 -1.23
C TYR A 313 9.62 -15.64 -1.25
N ASP A 314 10.29 -15.57 -0.09
CA ASP A 314 11.51 -16.35 0.13
C ASP A 314 11.11 -17.83 0.09
N ARG A 315 11.70 -18.59 -0.83
CA ARG A 315 11.38 -20.02 -1.01
C ARG A 315 12.20 -20.94 -0.11
N ARG A 316 12.85 -20.40 0.93
CA ARG A 316 13.42 -21.19 2.03
C ARG A 316 12.32 -21.63 2.99
N VAL A 317 12.20 -22.94 3.16
CA VAL A 317 11.29 -23.56 4.13
C VAL A 317 12.12 -24.42 5.07
N ALA A 318 12.01 -24.17 6.38
CA ALA A 318 12.87 -24.79 7.40
C ALA A 318 14.39 -24.72 7.08
N GLY A 319 14.82 -23.62 6.45
CA GLY A 319 16.22 -23.38 6.06
C GLY A 319 16.65 -23.98 4.72
N GLU A 320 15.82 -24.81 4.10
CA GLU A 320 16.10 -25.47 2.83
C GLU A 320 15.46 -24.73 1.66
N VAL A 321 16.18 -24.65 0.54
CA VAL A 321 15.70 -23.96 -0.67
C VAL A 321 14.74 -24.89 -1.44
N VAL A 322 13.45 -24.59 -1.38
CA VAL A 322 12.38 -25.41 -1.95
C VAL A 322 12.05 -24.96 -3.38
N HIS A 323 11.73 -25.93 -4.25
CA HIS A 323 11.09 -25.65 -5.53
C HIS A 323 9.57 -25.71 -5.35
N PHE A 324 8.88 -24.73 -5.92
CA PHE A 324 7.43 -24.63 -5.87
C PHE A 324 6.79 -24.84 -7.24
N ASP A 325 5.82 -25.72 -7.29
CA ASP A 325 4.84 -25.81 -8.37
C ASP A 325 3.60 -24.99 -8.02
N ARG A 326 2.74 -24.73 -9.00
CA ARG A 326 1.47 -24.02 -8.81
C ARG A 326 0.29 -24.86 -9.28
N GLU A 327 -0.70 -25.00 -8.40
CA GLU A 327 -1.99 -25.63 -8.65
C GLU A 327 -3.08 -24.59 -8.34
N GLU A 328 -3.66 -23.97 -9.38
CA GLU A 328 -4.65 -22.88 -9.22
C GLU A 328 -4.13 -21.77 -8.28
N ASP A 329 -4.74 -21.58 -7.12
CA ASP A 329 -4.38 -20.56 -6.14
C ASP A 329 -3.56 -21.11 -4.96
N VAL A 330 -2.89 -22.24 -5.21
CA VAL A 330 -2.05 -22.93 -4.24
C VAL A 330 -0.63 -23.08 -4.80
N LEU A 331 0.36 -22.75 -3.98
CA LEU A 331 1.76 -23.14 -4.19
C LEU A 331 2.00 -24.49 -3.53
N VAL A 332 2.68 -25.40 -4.23
CA VAL A 332 3.00 -26.75 -3.73
C VAL A 332 4.51 -26.92 -3.65
N GLY A 333 5.03 -27.16 -2.45
CA GLY A 333 6.47 -27.27 -2.22
C GLY A 333 6.80 -27.62 -0.78
N GLY A 334 7.95 -28.27 -0.58
CA GLY A 334 8.40 -28.66 0.78
C GLY A 334 7.47 -29.68 1.45
N GLY A 335 6.68 -30.42 0.65
CA GLY A 335 5.69 -31.37 1.16
C GLY A 335 4.41 -30.74 1.72
N SER A 336 4.21 -29.43 1.58
CA SER A 336 3.02 -28.70 2.03
C SER A 336 2.36 -27.94 0.88
N ARG A 337 1.07 -27.66 1.01
CA ARG A 337 0.34 -26.70 0.16
C ARG A 337 0.27 -25.36 0.85
N TRP A 338 0.40 -24.27 0.09
CA TRP A 338 0.45 -22.91 0.62
C TRP A 338 -0.53 -22.03 -0.14
N ASN A 339 -1.31 -21.23 0.57
CA ASN A 339 -2.17 -20.24 -0.05
C ASN A 339 -1.30 -19.23 -0.82
N VAL A 340 -1.51 -19.10 -2.13
CA VAL A 340 -0.66 -18.26 -2.99
C VAL A 340 -0.66 -16.80 -2.54
N GLN A 341 -1.80 -16.32 -2.06
CA GLN A 341 -2.03 -14.93 -1.73
C GLN A 341 -1.39 -14.56 -0.39
N THR A 342 -1.54 -15.39 0.63
CA THR A 342 -1.11 -15.06 2.00
C THR A 342 0.22 -15.70 2.38
N GLY A 343 0.59 -16.80 1.72
CA GLY A 343 1.77 -17.60 2.01
C GLY A 343 1.59 -18.52 3.22
N HIS A 344 0.38 -18.66 3.77
CA HIS A 344 0.11 -19.61 4.85
C HIS A 344 0.10 -21.04 4.32
N ALA A 345 0.74 -21.94 5.06
CA ALA A 345 0.57 -23.38 4.83
C ALA A 345 -0.88 -23.78 5.13
N LEU A 346 -1.45 -24.54 4.22
CA LEU A 346 -2.82 -25.07 4.28
C LEU A 346 -2.85 -26.48 4.85
N ASP A 347 -1.73 -27.21 4.77
CA ASP A 347 -1.55 -28.56 5.28
C ASP A 347 -0.07 -28.95 5.31
N GLY A 348 0.18 -30.24 5.57
CA GLY A 348 1.51 -30.82 5.48
C GLY A 348 2.38 -30.58 6.71
N PRO A 349 3.70 -30.85 6.62
CA PRO A 349 4.63 -30.67 7.73
C PRO A 349 4.80 -29.22 8.19
N HIS A 350 4.38 -28.24 7.39
CA HIS A 350 4.50 -26.81 7.71
C HIS A 350 3.16 -26.17 8.07
N ASP A 351 2.13 -26.95 8.38
CA ASP A 351 0.81 -26.44 8.77
C ASP A 351 0.90 -25.37 9.87
N GLY A 352 0.23 -24.24 9.65
CA GLY A 352 0.29 -23.05 10.51
C GLY A 352 1.52 -22.16 10.33
N GLU A 353 2.53 -22.57 9.54
CA GLU A 353 3.64 -21.70 9.14
C GLU A 353 3.23 -20.74 8.01
N ARG A 354 4.07 -19.72 7.77
CA ARG A 354 3.88 -18.74 6.71
C ARG A 354 5.19 -18.43 6.00
N LEU A 355 5.16 -18.43 4.67
CA LEU A 355 6.30 -17.98 3.87
C LEU A 355 6.60 -16.50 4.11
N HIS A 356 7.88 -16.16 4.21
CA HIS A 356 8.33 -14.78 4.30
C HIS A 356 8.19 -14.08 2.95
N ARG A 357 7.71 -12.83 2.93
CA ARG A 357 7.68 -12.01 1.71
C ARG A 357 9.11 -11.72 1.23
N ALA A 358 9.36 -11.89 -0.07
CA ALA A 358 10.63 -11.52 -0.68
C ALA A 358 10.64 -10.10 -1.24
N ASN A 359 9.46 -9.53 -1.52
CA ASN A 359 9.35 -8.16 -1.99
C ASN A 359 9.30 -7.18 -0.82
N GLU A 360 10.09 -6.12 -0.93
CA GLU A 360 10.01 -4.99 -0.01
C GLU A 360 8.73 -4.19 -0.30
N TYR A 361 8.53 -3.77 -1.54
CA TYR A 361 7.42 -2.90 -1.91
C TYR A 361 6.23 -3.72 -2.40
N SER A 362 5.01 -3.21 -2.23
CA SER A 362 3.88 -3.80 -2.94
C SER A 362 4.16 -3.82 -4.44
N PRO A 363 3.46 -4.68 -5.20
CA PRO A 363 3.38 -4.48 -6.65
C PRO A 363 3.01 -3.04 -6.96
N MET A 364 3.56 -2.52 -8.05
CA MET A 364 3.35 -1.15 -8.51
C MET A 364 3.62 -1.05 -10.01
N LEU A 365 3.24 0.05 -10.63
CA LEU A 365 3.52 0.30 -12.03
C LEU A 365 5.02 0.50 -12.29
N TRP A 366 5.49 0.00 -13.44
CA TRP A 366 6.90 -0.04 -13.83
C TRP A 366 7.59 1.32 -13.68
N PHE A 367 6.96 2.41 -14.13
CA PHE A 367 7.57 3.75 -14.01
C PHE A 367 7.88 4.12 -12.55
N ALA A 368 7.01 3.72 -11.61
CA ALA A 368 7.15 4.05 -10.19
C ALA A 368 8.29 3.22 -9.57
N TRP A 369 8.38 1.95 -9.92
CA TRP A 369 9.50 1.10 -9.51
C TRP A 369 10.83 1.64 -10.04
N LEU A 370 10.86 1.99 -11.33
CA LEU A 370 12.05 2.43 -12.03
C LEU A 370 12.61 3.74 -11.45
N ALA A 371 11.76 4.66 -11.02
CA ALA A 371 12.17 5.93 -10.43
C ALA A 371 13.08 5.78 -9.20
N PHE A 372 12.96 4.65 -8.47
CA PHE A 372 13.79 4.33 -7.30
C PHE A 372 14.80 3.21 -7.56
N ASN A 373 14.68 2.49 -8.67
CA ASN A 373 15.50 1.34 -9.02
C ASN A 373 15.91 1.37 -10.51
N PRO A 374 16.58 2.42 -11.00
CA PRO A 374 16.87 2.58 -12.43
C PRO A 374 17.74 1.45 -12.99
N ALA A 375 18.64 0.91 -12.17
CA ALA A 375 19.55 -0.19 -12.50
C ALA A 375 18.91 -1.58 -12.36
N THR A 376 17.61 -1.67 -12.06
CA THR A 376 16.92 -2.96 -11.89
C THR A 376 17.06 -3.83 -13.14
N GLU A 377 17.28 -5.12 -12.93
CA GLU A 377 17.11 -6.13 -13.96
C GLU A 377 15.61 -6.37 -14.17
N VAL A 378 15.22 -6.74 -15.38
CA VAL A 378 13.87 -7.25 -15.66
C VAL A 378 14.00 -8.74 -15.85
N TRP A 379 13.24 -9.52 -15.09
CA TRP A 379 13.21 -10.96 -15.25
C TRP A 379 12.68 -11.35 -16.64
N ASP A 380 13.32 -12.35 -17.25
CA ASP A 380 12.90 -12.96 -18.50
C ASP A 380 12.91 -14.49 -18.36
N ALA A 381 12.02 -15.15 -19.10
CA ALA A 381 11.73 -16.58 -18.98
C ALA A 381 12.75 -17.47 -19.70
#